data_AF-A0A1E5V2R0-F1
#
_entry.id   AF-A0A1E5V2R0-F1
#
_cell.length_a   1.000
_cell.length_b   1.000
_cell.length_c   1.000
_cell.angle_alpha   90.00
_cell.angle_beta   90.00
_cell.angle_gamma   90.00
#
_symmetry.space_group_name_H-M   'P 1'
#
loop_
_entity.id
_entity.type
_entity.pdbx_description
1 polymer ?
#
loop_
_entity_poly.entity_id
_entity_poly.type
_entity_poly.pdbx_seq_one_letter_code
_entity_poly.pdbx_strand_id
1 'polypeptide(L)'
;MVGDVDGEDFARARDGDAAARALGEVDILCSSHRSKRNGRMPLPTAGADGKPLVLLTQPLFPDFAAALEGRYRLVLAADADAATAGEVRVLLVPGLKVVTAELIGRLPALELVVATSVGVDHVDLDACRRRGIAVTNAGAAFSVDSADYAVGLLVAVLRRVAAAEAYLRRGRWATDGKYPLATKVSLTCQIFHTTSLQNSGLLHQKEMALAPPTQEAAASGYHQDGACKPLVLLADPLIPEFEPELSARYRLLPVVRADAATVAWARALLTVDLPAVTADLIDALPALELVVASSAGLDHIDLAACRRRGIRVTNAGGAYSADAADYAVGLVVAALRGVPAADAYVRRGGWVANGEYPLANKVSGKRVGIVGLGRIGSLVARRLAAFGCPVAYHSRSPKPSSPYKFFPTVRALAADSDVLVLSCALTEETRHMVNREVMEALGKDGVLVNVGRGGLVDEPELVRCLREGVIGGAGLDVYDKEPDVPTELFAMENVVLSDHRAVITPESIGGALDIVSGNLEAFFAGKALLSPVTL
;
A
#
# COMPACT_ATOMS: atom_id res chain seq x y z
N MET A 1 32.46 11.81 8.56
CA MET A 1 31.97 11.51 9.91
C MET A 1 30.73 12.35 10.12
N VAL A 2 29.59 11.75 9.82
CA VAL A 2 28.25 12.32 10.02
C VAL A 2 27.82 11.84 11.40
N GLY A 3 27.48 12.76 12.30
CA GLY A 3 27.00 12.42 13.64
C GLY A 3 25.49 12.18 13.60
N ASP A 4 25.07 11.10 14.25
CA ASP A 4 23.68 10.75 14.52
C ASP A 4 22.96 11.88 15.28
N VAL A 5 21.68 12.07 14.98
CA VAL A 5 20.76 12.87 15.81
C VAL A 5 19.66 11.92 16.29
N ASP A 6 19.62 11.71 17.61
CA ASP A 6 18.73 10.80 18.32
C ASP A 6 17.23 11.17 18.17
N GLY A 7 16.40 10.14 18.06
CA GLY A 7 14.98 10.22 17.69
C GLY A 7 13.98 10.42 18.84
N GLU A 8 14.18 11.39 19.74
CA GLU A 8 13.23 11.62 20.85
C GLU A 8 12.37 12.90 20.79
N ASP A 9 12.57 13.83 19.85
CA ASP A 9 11.84 15.13 19.89
C ASP A 9 10.55 15.25 19.05
N PHE A 10 10.06 14.16 18.41
CA PHE A 10 8.89 14.25 17.51
C PHE A 10 7.52 14.16 18.20
N ALA A 11 7.45 13.99 19.52
CA ALA A 11 6.20 13.76 20.24
C ALA A 11 5.71 15.00 21.00
N ARG A 12 5.40 16.11 20.29
CA ARG A 12 4.42 17.16 20.70
C ARG A 12 4.46 18.37 19.74
N ALA A 13 3.58 18.40 18.75
CA ALA A 13 3.14 19.66 18.14
C ALA A 13 1.71 19.52 17.62
N ARG A 14 0.75 20.08 18.35
CA ARG A 14 -0.59 20.40 17.85
C ARG A 14 -0.56 21.85 17.36
N ASP A 15 -1.21 22.09 16.22
CA ASP A 15 -1.66 23.36 15.65
C ASP A 15 -0.63 24.49 15.43
N GLY A 16 -0.57 24.98 14.18
CA GLY A 16 -0.05 26.30 13.77
C GLY A 16 1.45 26.57 13.92
N ASP A 17 2.13 25.97 14.90
CA ASP A 17 3.49 26.35 15.31
C ASP A 17 4.59 25.57 14.57
N ALA A 18 4.25 24.41 13.97
CA ALA A 18 5.20 23.58 13.21
C ALA A 18 5.67 24.25 11.91
N ALA A 19 4.79 24.96 11.20
CA ALA A 19 5.15 25.71 10.00
C ALA A 19 6.07 26.91 10.31
N ALA A 20 5.92 27.51 11.50
CA ALA A 20 6.80 28.57 11.98
C ALA A 20 8.17 28.04 12.44
N ARG A 21 8.23 26.84 13.02
CA ARG A 21 9.49 26.18 13.42
C ARG A 21 10.29 25.61 12.25
N ALA A 22 9.63 25.10 11.21
CA ALA A 22 10.30 24.64 9.99
C ALA A 22 11.05 25.77 9.25
N LEU A 23 10.63 27.03 9.43
CA LEU A 23 11.34 28.21 8.93
C LEU A 23 12.58 28.59 9.77
N GLY A 24 12.82 27.95 10.91
CA GLY A 24 14.00 28.14 11.74
C GLY A 24 15.21 27.30 11.34
N GLU A 25 15.01 26.24 10.55
CA GLU A 25 16.06 25.34 10.05
C GLU A 25 16.13 25.46 8.52
N VAL A 26 16.65 26.59 8.05
CA VAL A 26 16.88 26.84 6.62
C VAL A 26 18.34 26.55 6.31
N ASP A 27 18.60 25.49 5.54
CA ASP A 27 19.95 25.18 5.07
C ASP A 27 20.40 26.22 4.02
N ILE A 28 21.49 26.91 4.34
CA ILE A 28 22.15 27.86 3.44
C ILE A 28 23.02 27.07 2.46
N LEU A 29 22.57 26.93 1.21
CA LEU A 29 23.39 26.35 0.15
C LEU A 29 24.48 27.35 -0.29
N CYS A 30 25.65 27.26 0.34
CA CYS A 30 26.88 27.87 -0.18
C CYS A 30 28.11 27.03 0.19
N SER A 31 28.48 26.07 -0.66
CA SER A 31 29.86 25.56 -0.74
C SER A 31 30.61 26.42 -1.76
N SER A 32 31.80 26.98 -1.54
CA SER A 32 32.91 26.60 -0.66
C SER A 32 33.70 27.88 -0.31
N HIS A 33 33.69 28.29 0.95
CA HIS A 33 34.77 28.97 1.67
C HIS A 33 34.30 29.11 3.13
N ARG A 34 34.83 28.27 4.02
CA ARG A 34 34.56 28.37 5.46
C ARG A 34 35.14 29.69 5.98
N SER A 35 34.30 30.68 6.17
CA SER A 35 34.54 31.78 7.10
C SER A 35 33.53 31.67 8.23
N LYS A 36 34.03 31.37 9.44
CA LYS A 36 33.25 31.38 10.67
C LYS A 36 32.71 32.79 10.91
N ARG A 37 31.45 33.05 10.56
CA ARG A 37 30.68 34.15 11.15
C ARG A 37 29.42 33.57 11.78
N ASN A 38 29.51 33.33 13.10
CA ASN A 38 28.35 33.35 13.98
C ASN A 38 27.79 34.77 13.94
N GLY A 39 26.91 35.05 12.99
CA GLY A 39 26.24 36.34 12.84
C GLY A 39 24.77 36.10 12.65
N ARG A 40 23.98 36.29 13.71
CA ARG A 40 22.54 36.41 13.62
C ARG A 40 22.25 37.54 12.62
N MET A 41 21.60 37.23 11.49
CA MET A 41 21.28 38.22 10.47
C MET A 41 20.40 39.31 11.11
N PRO A 42 20.71 40.61 10.94
CA PRO A 42 19.87 41.67 11.52
C PRO A 42 18.46 41.57 10.95
N LEU A 43 17.44 41.64 11.82
CA LEU A 43 16.05 41.72 11.37
C LEU A 43 15.84 43.03 10.57
N PRO A 44 15.04 43.02 9.50
CA PRO A 44 14.91 44.18 8.62
C PRO A 44 14.30 45.39 9.34
N THR A 45 14.82 46.57 9.03
CA THR A 45 14.26 47.87 9.45
C THR A 45 12.87 48.06 8.85
N ALA A 46 11.90 48.35 9.72
CA ALA A 46 10.48 48.41 9.44
C ALA A 46 10.05 49.61 8.58
N GLY A 47 9.03 49.40 7.72
CA GLY A 47 8.25 50.48 7.09
C GLY A 47 7.25 51.13 8.07
N ALA A 48 6.42 52.04 7.56
CA ALA A 48 5.52 52.93 8.34
C ALA A 48 4.62 52.23 9.39
N ASP A 49 4.34 50.94 9.22
CA ASP A 49 3.48 50.10 10.04
C ASP A 49 4.27 49.11 10.93
N GLY A 50 5.60 49.18 10.94
CA GLY A 50 6.46 48.34 11.80
C GLY A 50 6.82 46.97 11.22
N LYS A 51 6.17 46.53 10.13
CA LYS A 51 6.35 45.18 9.54
C LYS A 51 7.36 45.17 8.38
N PRO A 52 8.21 44.14 8.26
CA PRO A 52 9.06 43.96 7.08
C PRO A 52 8.23 43.68 5.82
N LEU A 53 8.65 44.24 4.69
CA LEU A 53 8.04 44.00 3.38
C LEU A 53 8.60 42.72 2.73
N VAL A 54 7.70 41.89 2.22
CA VAL A 54 8.02 40.70 1.41
C VAL A 54 7.29 40.81 0.07
N LEU A 55 8.04 40.72 -1.02
CA LEU A 55 7.48 40.68 -2.36
C LEU A 55 7.16 39.24 -2.76
N LEU A 56 5.98 39.02 -3.34
CA LEU A 56 5.49 37.73 -3.79
C LEU A 56 5.50 37.65 -5.32
N THR A 57 6.09 36.61 -5.91
CA THR A 57 6.01 36.43 -7.37
C THR A 57 4.62 36.03 -7.85
N GLN A 58 3.81 35.43 -6.98
CA GLN A 58 2.44 34.99 -7.21
C GLN A 58 1.68 34.85 -5.87
N PRO A 59 0.34 34.74 -5.88
CA PRO A 59 -0.45 34.53 -4.67
C PRO A 59 -0.02 33.28 -3.88
N LEU A 60 -0.06 33.37 -2.55
CA LEU A 60 0.12 32.24 -1.65
C LEU A 60 -1.19 31.45 -1.50
N PHE A 61 -1.08 30.18 -1.08
CA PHE A 61 -2.25 29.46 -0.58
C PHE A 61 -2.83 30.19 0.64
N PRO A 62 -4.18 30.22 0.83
CA PRO A 62 -4.82 31.02 1.87
C PRO A 62 -4.25 30.81 3.27
N ASP A 63 -4.05 29.57 3.69
CA ASP A 63 -3.51 29.26 5.03
C ASP A 63 -2.06 29.75 5.20
N PHE A 64 -1.28 29.69 4.12
CA PHE A 64 0.10 30.18 4.16
C PHE A 64 0.15 31.71 4.17
N ALA A 65 -0.74 32.38 3.42
CA ALA A 65 -0.91 33.83 3.50
C ALA A 65 -1.27 34.26 4.93
N ALA A 66 -2.31 33.64 5.51
CA ALA A 66 -2.78 33.94 6.86
C ALA A 66 -1.68 33.77 7.93
N ALA A 67 -0.82 32.75 7.80
CA ALA A 67 0.30 32.54 8.71
C ALA A 67 1.38 33.65 8.66
N LEU A 68 1.46 34.39 7.56
CA LEU A 68 2.48 35.43 7.31
C LEU A 68 1.95 36.86 7.47
N GLU A 69 0.67 37.12 7.19
CA GLU A 69 0.04 38.47 7.25
C GLU A 69 0.17 39.15 8.63
N GLY A 70 0.20 38.36 9.71
CA GLY A 70 0.44 38.86 11.06
C GLY A 70 1.85 39.46 11.26
N ARG A 71 2.83 39.02 10.49
CA ARG A 71 4.27 39.31 10.68
C ARG A 71 4.89 40.15 9.58
N TYR A 72 4.36 40.07 8.37
CA TYR A 72 4.93 40.69 7.18
C TYR A 72 3.88 41.48 6.41
N ARG A 73 4.32 42.54 5.74
CA ARG A 73 3.53 43.18 4.68
C ARG A 73 3.81 42.45 3.38
N LEU A 74 2.79 41.80 2.81
CA LEU A 74 2.90 41.01 1.59
C LEU A 74 2.41 41.85 0.41
N VAL A 75 3.22 41.95 -0.66
CA VAL A 75 2.84 42.65 -1.90
C VAL A 75 3.13 41.75 -3.09
N LEU A 76 2.19 41.62 -4.02
CA LEU A 76 2.44 40.91 -5.28
C LEU A 76 3.34 41.73 -6.20
N ALA A 77 4.27 41.08 -6.87
CA ALA A 77 5.18 41.73 -7.83
C ALA A 77 4.44 42.44 -8.97
N ALA A 78 3.21 42.01 -9.31
CA ALA A 78 2.37 42.67 -10.29
C ALA A 78 1.80 44.02 -9.81
N ASP A 79 1.68 44.19 -8.49
CA ASP A 79 1.07 45.36 -7.85
C ASP A 79 2.12 46.31 -7.25
N ALA A 80 3.41 45.97 -7.35
CA ALA A 80 4.49 46.75 -6.77
C ALA A 80 4.85 47.96 -7.64
N ASP A 81 4.77 49.15 -7.07
CA ASP A 81 5.28 50.38 -7.67
C ASP A 81 6.81 50.54 -7.48
N ALA A 82 7.38 51.57 -8.08
CA ALA A 82 8.83 51.83 -8.02
C ALA A 82 9.33 52.09 -6.59
N ALA A 83 8.50 52.69 -5.73
CA ALA A 83 8.84 52.94 -4.33
C ALA A 83 8.93 51.62 -3.55
N THR A 84 7.91 50.77 -3.69
CA THR A 84 7.87 49.42 -3.12
C THR A 84 9.04 48.59 -3.61
N ALA A 85 9.29 48.54 -4.93
CA ALA A 85 10.42 47.82 -5.50
C ALA A 85 11.78 48.29 -4.95
N GLY A 86 11.90 49.60 -4.66
CA GLY A 86 13.10 50.22 -4.09
C GLY A 86 13.42 49.79 -2.66
N GLU A 87 12.43 49.38 -1.86
CA GLU A 87 12.59 49.00 -0.44
C GLU A 87 12.50 47.48 -0.19
N VAL A 88 12.09 46.68 -1.18
CA VAL A 88 12.00 45.21 -1.05
C VAL A 88 13.38 44.61 -0.77
N ARG A 89 13.50 43.94 0.38
CA ARG A 89 14.70 43.18 0.78
C ARG A 89 14.53 41.67 0.62
N VAL A 90 13.29 41.18 0.58
CA VAL A 90 12.96 39.76 0.48
C VAL A 90 11.98 39.51 -0.67
N LEU A 91 12.35 38.59 -1.57
CA LEU A 91 11.49 38.05 -2.61
C LEU A 91 11.10 36.61 -2.24
N LEU A 92 9.84 36.38 -1.93
CA LEU A 92 9.28 35.05 -1.74
C LEU A 92 8.73 34.54 -3.08
N VAL A 93 9.12 33.33 -3.44
CA VAL A 93 8.82 32.67 -4.71
C VAL A 93 8.00 31.42 -4.42
N PRO A 94 6.66 31.53 -4.39
CA PRO A 94 5.80 30.37 -4.30
C PRO A 94 5.85 29.58 -5.61
N GLY A 95 5.98 28.26 -5.51
CA GLY A 95 5.99 27.37 -6.67
C GLY A 95 7.26 27.49 -7.54
N LEU A 96 7.09 27.58 -8.86
CA LEU A 96 8.17 27.51 -9.85
C LEU A 96 8.21 28.72 -10.80
N LYS A 97 7.62 29.85 -10.40
CA LYS A 97 7.63 31.07 -11.24
C LYS A 97 9.05 31.57 -11.43
N VAL A 98 9.44 31.74 -12.69
CA VAL A 98 10.83 32.07 -13.07
C VAL A 98 11.21 33.46 -12.54
N VAL A 99 12.31 33.51 -11.78
CA VAL A 99 12.96 34.73 -11.29
C VAL A 99 14.17 35.02 -12.18
N THR A 100 14.01 35.97 -13.10
CA THR A 100 15.02 36.34 -14.08
C THR A 100 16.00 37.38 -13.54
N ALA A 101 17.17 37.51 -14.18
CA ALA A 101 18.10 38.63 -13.94
C ALA A 101 17.42 40.01 -14.06
N GLU A 102 16.44 40.15 -14.96
CA GLU A 102 15.70 41.40 -15.15
C GLU A 102 14.85 41.74 -13.92
N LEU A 103 14.08 40.77 -13.40
CA LEU A 103 13.29 40.96 -12.19
C LEU A 103 14.19 41.30 -10.99
N ILE A 104 15.31 40.58 -10.85
CA ILE A 104 16.31 40.87 -9.82
C ILE A 104 16.81 42.30 -9.99
N GLY A 105 17.16 42.72 -11.21
CA GLY A 105 17.64 44.08 -11.51
C GLY A 105 16.68 45.21 -11.13
N ARG A 106 15.36 44.95 -11.12
CA ARG A 106 14.34 45.92 -10.70
C ARG A 106 14.22 46.09 -9.19
N LEU A 107 14.87 45.24 -8.40
CA LEU A 107 14.80 45.22 -6.93
C LEU A 107 16.18 45.61 -6.34
N PRO A 108 16.51 46.91 -6.25
CA PRO A 108 17.85 47.38 -5.88
C PRO A 108 18.24 47.06 -4.44
N ALA A 109 17.27 46.92 -3.52
CA ALA A 109 17.49 46.58 -2.11
C ALA A 109 17.38 45.08 -1.79
N LEU A 110 17.18 44.22 -2.81
CA LEU A 110 16.99 42.79 -2.60
C LEU A 110 18.23 42.14 -1.96
N GLU A 111 18.02 41.38 -0.89
CA GLU A 111 19.07 40.67 -0.14
C GLU A 111 18.81 39.17 -0.05
N LEU A 112 17.55 38.75 -0.14
CA LEU A 112 17.15 37.36 0.04
C LEU A 112 16.06 36.96 -0.96
N VAL A 113 16.27 35.83 -1.64
CA VAL A 113 15.25 35.10 -2.41
C VAL A 113 14.90 33.83 -1.65
N VAL A 114 13.63 33.68 -1.28
CA VAL A 114 13.09 32.51 -0.60
C VAL A 114 12.24 31.71 -1.58
N ALA A 115 12.74 30.57 -2.05
CA ALA A 115 11.96 29.64 -2.86
C ALA A 115 11.20 28.66 -1.95
N THR A 116 9.92 28.43 -2.21
CA THR A 116 9.11 27.44 -1.46
C THR A 116 9.14 26.05 -2.11
N SER A 117 10.09 25.81 -3.00
CA SER A 117 10.24 24.57 -3.77
C SER A 117 11.49 23.81 -3.34
N VAL A 118 11.64 22.56 -3.82
CA VAL A 118 12.81 21.72 -3.54
C VAL A 118 14.05 22.25 -4.27
N GLY A 119 13.93 22.52 -5.56
CA GLY A 119 15.00 23.05 -6.40
C GLY A 119 14.95 24.57 -6.54
N VAL A 120 16.01 25.15 -7.11
CA VAL A 120 16.12 26.59 -7.38
C VAL A 120 16.38 26.90 -8.85
N ASP A 121 16.16 25.94 -9.75
CA ASP A 121 16.44 26.07 -11.20
C ASP A 121 15.62 27.17 -11.89
N HIS A 122 14.52 27.58 -11.26
CA HIS A 122 13.68 28.68 -11.70
C HIS A 122 14.20 30.06 -11.23
N VAL A 123 15.32 30.12 -10.49
CA VAL A 123 15.95 31.35 -10.03
C VAL A 123 17.29 31.56 -10.74
N ASP A 124 17.52 32.74 -11.30
CA ASP A 124 18.81 33.12 -11.88
C ASP A 124 19.89 33.29 -10.79
N LEU A 125 20.52 32.17 -10.43
CA LEU A 125 21.53 32.12 -9.37
C LEU A 125 22.77 32.96 -9.69
N ASP A 126 23.10 33.15 -10.96
CA ASP A 126 24.24 33.96 -11.37
C ASP A 126 23.97 35.45 -11.16
N ALA A 127 22.75 35.91 -11.45
CA ALA A 127 22.32 37.27 -11.11
C ALA A 127 22.29 37.51 -9.60
N CYS A 128 21.79 36.55 -8.82
CA CYS A 128 21.85 36.61 -7.35
C CYS A 128 23.29 36.69 -6.85
N ARG A 129 24.18 35.81 -7.36
CA ARG A 129 25.59 35.76 -6.96
C ARG A 129 26.33 37.05 -7.27
N ARG A 130 26.12 37.64 -8.46
CA ARG A 130 26.73 38.93 -8.85
C ARG A 130 26.36 40.07 -7.90
N ARG A 131 25.20 39.99 -7.25
CA ARG A 131 24.69 41.00 -6.33
C ARG A 131 24.83 40.65 -4.84
N GLY A 132 25.40 39.48 -4.52
CA GLY A 132 25.52 39.01 -3.14
C GLY A 132 24.18 38.69 -2.47
N ILE A 133 23.16 38.34 -3.26
CA ILE A 133 21.81 38.00 -2.78
C ILE A 133 21.81 36.54 -2.30
N ALA A 134 21.35 36.31 -1.09
CA ALA A 134 21.17 34.96 -0.55
C ALA A 134 19.96 34.28 -1.21
N VAL A 135 20.06 32.97 -1.45
CA VAL A 135 18.96 32.16 -1.99
C VAL A 135 18.73 30.98 -1.06
N THR A 136 17.48 30.78 -0.66
CA THR A 136 17.06 29.66 0.19
C THR A 136 15.95 28.86 -0.50
N ASN A 137 15.82 27.59 -0.15
CA ASN A 137 14.76 26.71 -0.64
C ASN A 137 14.09 25.96 0.53
N ALA A 138 13.08 25.15 0.23
CA ALA A 138 12.35 24.37 1.22
C ALA A 138 12.56 22.85 1.02
N GLY A 139 13.70 22.44 0.46
CA GLY A 139 13.97 21.05 0.09
C GLY A 139 13.82 20.05 1.24
N ALA A 140 14.32 20.37 2.43
CA ALA A 140 14.22 19.50 3.60
C ALA A 140 12.75 19.22 3.98
N ALA A 141 11.87 20.20 3.84
CA ALA A 141 10.45 20.08 4.19
C ALA A 141 9.68 19.08 3.31
N PHE A 142 10.10 18.88 2.05
CA PHE A 142 9.42 17.99 1.10
C PHE A 142 10.13 16.64 0.93
N SER A 143 11.36 16.47 1.42
CA SER A 143 12.20 15.32 1.07
C SER A 143 11.55 13.98 1.44
N VAL A 144 10.97 13.90 2.65
CA VAL A 144 10.23 12.71 3.12
C VAL A 144 8.97 12.48 2.29
N ASP A 145 8.21 13.55 2.02
CA ASP A 145 6.93 13.44 1.31
C ASP A 145 7.11 13.05 -0.17
N SER A 146 8.20 13.48 -0.79
CA SER A 146 8.63 13.07 -2.13
C SER A 146 9.08 11.61 -2.16
N ALA A 147 9.86 11.16 -1.18
CA ALA A 147 10.29 9.77 -1.08
C ALA A 147 9.10 8.82 -0.89
N ASP A 148 8.20 9.14 0.05
CA ASP A 148 6.97 8.37 0.29
C ASP A 148 6.10 8.28 -0.96
N TYR A 149 5.97 9.40 -1.67
CA TYR A 149 5.18 9.46 -2.90
C TYR A 149 5.81 8.61 -4.01
N ALA A 150 7.14 8.62 -4.14
CA ALA A 150 7.85 7.79 -5.10
C ALA A 150 7.62 6.29 -4.85
N VAL A 151 7.63 5.85 -3.59
CA VAL A 151 7.28 4.46 -3.24
C VAL A 151 5.82 4.17 -3.59
N GLY A 152 4.90 5.08 -3.28
CA GLY A 152 3.49 4.98 -3.68
C GLY A 152 3.31 4.83 -5.19
N LEU A 153 3.99 5.65 -5.99
CA LEU A 153 3.96 5.59 -7.44
C LEU A 153 4.55 4.28 -7.98
N LEU A 154 5.63 3.77 -7.38
CA LEU A 154 6.20 2.48 -7.75
C LEU A 154 5.17 1.36 -7.57
N VAL A 155 4.48 1.32 -6.42
CA VAL A 155 3.41 0.34 -6.19
C VAL A 155 2.24 0.59 -7.15
N ALA A 156 1.83 1.85 -7.36
CA ALA A 156 0.74 2.19 -8.27
C ALA A 156 1.00 1.75 -9.71
N VAL A 157 2.24 1.88 -10.19
CA VAL A 157 2.65 1.44 -11.53
C VAL A 157 2.73 -0.08 -11.61
N LEU A 158 3.50 -0.72 -10.71
CA LEU A 158 3.71 -2.18 -10.74
C LEU A 158 2.40 -2.97 -10.53
N ARG A 159 1.51 -2.43 -9.68
CA ARG A 159 0.21 -3.02 -9.38
C ARG A 159 -0.92 -2.47 -10.27
N ARG A 160 -0.61 -1.57 -11.21
CA ARG A 160 -1.55 -0.92 -12.15
C ARG A 160 -2.78 -0.31 -11.49
N VAL A 161 -2.61 0.31 -10.30
CA VAL A 161 -3.71 0.79 -9.44
C VAL A 161 -4.68 1.69 -10.19
N ALA A 162 -4.19 2.76 -10.84
CA ALA A 162 -5.07 3.70 -11.56
C ALA A 162 -5.79 3.05 -12.76
N ALA A 163 -5.14 2.12 -13.47
CA ALA A 163 -5.73 1.48 -14.64
C ALA A 163 -6.79 0.43 -14.24
N ALA A 164 -6.56 -0.29 -13.14
CA ALA A 164 -7.53 -1.22 -12.56
C ALA A 164 -8.74 -0.47 -11.98
N GLU A 165 -8.50 0.64 -11.28
CA GLU A 165 -9.54 1.48 -10.72
C GLU A 165 -10.43 2.08 -11.82
N ALA A 166 -9.84 2.61 -12.90
CA ALA A 166 -10.58 3.09 -14.06
C ALA A 166 -11.37 1.99 -14.79
N TYR A 167 -10.87 0.74 -14.79
CA TYR A 167 -11.58 -0.40 -15.35
C TYR A 167 -12.81 -0.76 -14.51
N LEU A 168 -12.66 -0.79 -13.20
CA LEU A 168 -13.74 -1.02 -12.24
C LEU A 168 -14.82 0.07 -12.35
N ARG A 169 -14.45 1.36 -12.35
CA ARG A 169 -15.41 2.48 -12.49
C ARG A 169 -16.17 2.48 -13.82
N ARG A 170 -15.65 1.82 -14.86
CA ARG A 170 -16.34 1.63 -16.14
C ARG A 170 -17.30 0.43 -16.13
N GLY A 171 -17.50 -0.22 -14.99
CA GLY A 171 -18.35 -1.40 -14.83
C GLY A 171 -17.78 -2.68 -15.44
N ARG A 172 -16.50 -2.66 -15.86
CA ARG A 172 -15.92 -3.77 -16.64
C ARG A 172 -15.67 -5.02 -15.80
N TRP A 173 -15.53 -4.91 -14.47
CA TRP A 173 -15.39 -6.10 -13.62
C TRP A 173 -16.63 -7.00 -13.68
N ALA A 174 -17.82 -6.40 -13.61
CA ALA A 174 -19.08 -7.12 -13.72
C ALA A 174 -19.32 -7.70 -15.12
N THR A 175 -18.87 -7.05 -16.18
CA THR A 175 -19.13 -7.48 -17.57
C THR A 175 -18.06 -8.40 -18.15
N ASP A 176 -16.80 -8.16 -17.83
CA ASP A 176 -15.65 -8.78 -18.48
C ASP A 176 -14.80 -9.63 -17.52
N GLY A 177 -15.10 -9.60 -16.22
CA GLY A 177 -14.38 -10.33 -15.18
C GLY A 177 -13.17 -9.58 -14.62
N LYS A 178 -12.30 -10.31 -13.91
CA LYS A 178 -11.13 -9.73 -13.23
C LYS A 178 -10.17 -9.08 -14.23
N TYR A 179 -9.62 -7.93 -13.87
CA TYR A 179 -8.60 -7.27 -14.67
C TYR A 179 -7.30 -8.10 -14.71
N PRO A 180 -6.50 -8.05 -15.80
CA PRO A 180 -5.32 -8.90 -15.98
C PRO A 180 -4.29 -8.84 -14.84
N LEU A 181 -3.50 -9.91 -14.70
CA LEU A 181 -2.43 -10.05 -13.69
C LEU A 181 -1.51 -8.81 -13.65
N ALA A 182 -1.10 -8.41 -12.46
CA ALA A 182 -0.15 -7.33 -12.24
C ALA A 182 1.17 -7.87 -11.64
N THR A 183 2.22 -7.05 -11.53
CA THR A 183 3.56 -7.52 -11.12
C THR A 183 3.72 -7.44 -9.60
N LYS A 184 4.50 -8.36 -9.01
CA LYS A 184 4.89 -8.29 -7.59
C LYS A 184 5.86 -7.14 -7.30
N VAL A 185 5.75 -6.54 -6.11
CA VAL A 185 6.69 -5.50 -5.66
C VAL A 185 7.79 -6.15 -4.83
N SER A 186 8.86 -6.59 -5.48
CA SER A 186 10.03 -7.13 -4.78
C SER A 186 11.08 -6.03 -4.52
N LEU A 187 10.87 -5.22 -3.48
CA LEU A 187 11.89 -4.28 -2.97
C LEU A 187 12.78 -4.96 -1.93
N THR A 188 13.58 -5.94 -2.34
CA THR A 188 14.67 -6.43 -1.49
C THR A 188 15.84 -5.44 -1.56
N CYS A 189 15.95 -4.58 -0.55
CA CYS A 189 17.21 -3.89 -0.28
C CYS A 189 18.19 -4.93 0.28
N GLN A 190 18.90 -5.64 -0.61
CA GLN A 190 20.07 -6.40 -0.20
C GLN A 190 21.16 -5.39 0.17
N ILE A 191 21.19 -5.01 1.45
CA ILE A 191 22.38 -4.37 2.01
C ILE A 191 23.48 -5.44 1.96
N PHE A 192 24.28 -5.41 0.91
CA PHE A 192 25.53 -6.15 0.86
C PHE A 192 26.45 -5.55 1.92
N HIS A 193 26.47 -6.16 3.10
CA HIS A 193 27.65 -6.06 3.95
C HIS A 193 28.79 -6.75 3.21
N THR A 194 29.62 -5.96 2.54
CA THR A 194 30.91 -6.40 2.04
C THR A 194 31.78 -6.76 3.23
N THR A 195 31.75 -8.02 3.65
CA THR A 195 32.81 -8.61 4.45
C THR A 195 33.57 -9.58 3.55
N SER A 196 34.83 -9.23 3.32
CA SER A 196 35.84 -9.98 2.58
C SER A 196 35.79 -11.48 2.86
N LEU A 197 35.61 -12.28 1.81
CA LEU A 197 36.05 -13.67 1.79
C LEU A 197 36.81 -13.91 0.48
N GLN A 198 38.12 -13.72 0.55
CA GLN A 198 39.07 -14.33 -0.36
C GLN A 198 39.16 -15.84 -0.07
N ASN A 199 39.22 -16.62 -1.14
CA ASN A 199 39.77 -17.98 -1.27
C ASN A 199 39.10 -19.15 -0.54
N SER A 200 38.39 -19.96 -1.32
CA SER A 200 38.69 -21.39 -1.61
C SER A 200 37.42 -22.00 -2.21
N GLY A 201 37.39 -22.80 -3.27
CA GLY A 201 38.35 -23.39 -4.18
C GLY A 201 37.51 -24.31 -5.07
N LEU A 202 37.70 -24.26 -6.39
CA LEU A 202 37.12 -25.21 -7.34
C LEU A 202 37.40 -26.64 -6.86
N LEU A 203 36.46 -27.57 -7.07
CA LEU A 203 36.75 -28.93 -7.58
C LEU A 203 35.46 -29.71 -7.92
N HIS A 204 35.32 -30.00 -9.21
CA HIS A 204 34.85 -31.25 -9.84
C HIS A 204 33.40 -31.72 -9.66
N GLN A 205 32.65 -31.56 -10.77
CA GLN A 205 31.58 -32.48 -11.16
C GLN A 205 32.15 -33.89 -11.35
N LYS A 206 31.51 -34.88 -10.72
CA LYS A 206 31.64 -36.31 -11.05
C LYS A 206 30.25 -36.85 -11.33
N GLU A 207 29.97 -37.13 -12.59
CA GLU A 207 28.89 -38.02 -13.02
C GLU A 207 29.14 -39.42 -12.44
N MET A 208 28.15 -39.98 -11.76
CA MET A 208 28.12 -41.38 -11.38
C MET A 208 26.95 -42.05 -12.10
N ALA A 209 27.29 -42.80 -13.14
CA ALA A 209 26.42 -43.75 -13.80
C ALA A 209 26.01 -44.86 -12.81
N LEU A 210 24.70 -45.11 -12.68
CA LEU A 210 24.16 -46.28 -11.99
C LEU A 210 23.93 -47.42 -12.99
N ALA A 211 24.50 -48.59 -12.68
CA ALA A 211 24.25 -49.85 -13.36
C ALA A 211 22.83 -50.41 -13.07
N PRO A 212 22.24 -51.25 -13.94
CA PRO A 212 20.87 -51.72 -13.77
C PRO A 212 20.80 -52.84 -12.71
N PRO A 213 19.71 -52.95 -11.93
CA PRO A 213 19.52 -54.07 -11.03
C PRO A 213 18.93 -55.28 -11.77
N THR A 214 19.44 -56.45 -11.39
CA THR A 214 19.03 -57.79 -11.77
C THR A 214 17.62 -58.13 -11.27
N GLN A 215 16.85 -58.82 -12.12
CA GLN A 215 15.55 -59.43 -11.82
C GLN A 215 15.74 -60.78 -11.12
N GLU A 216 15.05 -61.00 -9.99
CA GLU A 216 14.34 -62.27 -9.72
C GLU A 216 13.28 -62.12 -8.59
N ALA A 217 12.00 -62.28 -8.99
CA ALA A 217 10.84 -62.96 -8.35
C ALA A 217 10.66 -62.97 -6.81
N ALA A 218 9.46 -62.87 -6.21
CA ALA A 218 8.07 -62.69 -6.66
C ALA A 218 7.14 -62.52 -5.41
N ALA A 219 5.91 -62.06 -5.70
CA ALA A 219 4.65 -62.31 -4.96
C ALA A 219 4.20 -61.36 -3.82
N SER A 220 3.61 -60.22 -4.20
CA SER A 220 2.23 -59.89 -3.81
C SER A 220 1.62 -58.97 -4.88
N GLY A 221 0.50 -59.36 -5.47
CA GLY A 221 0.00 -58.83 -6.74
C GLY A 221 -0.32 -57.34 -6.74
N TYR A 222 0.46 -56.57 -7.49
CA TYR A 222 0.03 -55.34 -8.14
C TYR A 222 0.21 -55.55 -9.64
N HIS A 223 -0.91 -55.53 -10.37
CA HIS A 223 -0.91 -55.49 -11.83
C HIS A 223 -0.14 -54.24 -12.31
N GLN A 224 0.88 -54.45 -13.14
CA GLN A 224 1.47 -53.41 -13.97
C GLN A 224 0.65 -53.29 -15.26
N ASP A 225 -0.20 -52.27 -15.31
CA ASP A 225 -0.81 -51.69 -16.52
C ASP A 225 -1.01 -50.18 -16.25
N GLY A 226 -0.76 -49.32 -17.24
CA GLY A 226 -0.55 -47.86 -17.11
C GLY A 226 -1.38 -47.15 -16.03
N ALA A 227 -0.71 -46.66 -14.98
CA ALA A 227 -1.34 -46.10 -13.79
C ALA A 227 -2.27 -44.92 -14.14
N CYS A 228 -3.57 -45.10 -13.86
CA CYS A 228 -4.56 -44.04 -14.02
C CYS A 228 -4.23 -42.90 -13.04
N LYS A 229 -4.14 -41.66 -13.53
CA LYS A 229 -3.84 -40.48 -12.72
C LYS A 229 -4.84 -40.35 -11.56
N PRO A 230 -4.41 -39.98 -10.33
CA PRO A 230 -5.33 -39.79 -9.22
C PRO A 230 -6.39 -38.74 -9.55
N LEU A 231 -7.63 -38.97 -9.12
CA LEU A 231 -8.75 -38.05 -9.33
C LEU A 231 -8.71 -36.90 -8.32
N VAL A 232 -8.87 -35.68 -8.82
CA VAL A 232 -9.16 -34.49 -8.02
C VAL A 232 -10.41 -33.84 -8.59
N LEU A 233 -11.44 -33.69 -7.76
CA LEU A 233 -12.62 -32.94 -8.15
C LEU A 233 -12.37 -31.44 -8.01
N LEU A 234 -12.95 -30.66 -8.92
CA LEU A 234 -12.91 -29.20 -8.88
C LEU A 234 -14.27 -28.68 -8.44
N ALA A 235 -14.32 -27.92 -7.34
CA ALA A 235 -15.54 -27.25 -6.88
C ALA A 235 -15.94 -26.10 -7.82
N ASP A 236 -14.93 -25.46 -8.41
CA ASP A 236 -15.04 -24.25 -9.25
C ASP A 236 -14.04 -24.32 -10.43
N PRO A 237 -14.16 -23.43 -11.43
CA PRO A 237 -13.22 -23.36 -12.54
C PRO A 237 -11.78 -23.14 -12.06
N LEU A 238 -10.87 -23.97 -12.55
CA LEU A 238 -9.46 -23.89 -12.22
C LEU A 238 -8.84 -22.58 -12.72
N ILE A 239 -7.88 -22.05 -11.96
CA ILE A 239 -6.98 -20.98 -12.43
C ILE A 239 -6.22 -21.50 -13.68
N PRO A 240 -6.30 -20.83 -14.85
CA PRO A 240 -5.69 -21.32 -16.09
C PRO A 240 -4.20 -21.67 -15.95
N GLU A 241 -3.46 -20.91 -15.16
CA GLU A 241 -2.03 -21.11 -14.89
C GLU A 241 -1.74 -22.42 -14.14
N PHE A 242 -2.72 -23.01 -13.44
CA PHE A 242 -2.55 -24.28 -12.72
C PHE A 242 -2.73 -25.48 -13.64
N GLU A 243 -3.48 -25.33 -14.74
CA GLU A 243 -3.92 -26.44 -15.58
C GLU A 243 -2.76 -27.27 -16.17
N PRO A 244 -1.70 -26.68 -16.75
CA PRO A 244 -0.62 -27.45 -17.36
C PRO A 244 0.07 -28.40 -16.37
N GLU A 245 0.30 -27.95 -15.14
CA GLU A 245 0.98 -28.75 -14.12
C GLU A 245 0.03 -29.78 -13.49
N LEU A 246 -1.16 -29.36 -13.08
CA LEU A 246 -2.08 -30.25 -12.37
C LEU A 246 -2.65 -31.33 -13.29
N SER A 247 -3.00 -31.01 -14.54
CA SER A 247 -3.51 -32.00 -15.50
C SER A 247 -2.44 -33.00 -15.94
N ALA A 248 -1.15 -32.66 -15.86
CA ALA A 248 -0.06 -33.59 -16.11
C ALA A 248 -0.02 -34.72 -15.07
N ARG A 249 -0.41 -34.45 -13.83
CA ARG A 249 -0.29 -35.39 -12.70
C ARG A 249 -1.61 -36.00 -12.25
N TYR A 250 -2.71 -35.27 -12.40
CA TYR A 250 -4.02 -35.63 -11.86
C TYR A 250 -5.07 -35.69 -12.98
N ARG A 251 -6.09 -36.53 -12.77
CA ARG A 251 -7.34 -36.46 -13.53
C ARG A 251 -8.20 -35.40 -12.85
N LEU A 252 -8.32 -34.23 -13.49
CA LEU A 252 -9.13 -33.12 -12.99
C LEU A 252 -10.54 -33.21 -13.56
N LEU A 253 -11.55 -33.10 -12.71
CA LEU A 253 -12.95 -33.13 -13.16
C LEU A 253 -13.80 -32.14 -12.37
N PRO A 254 -14.51 -31.20 -13.03
CA PRO A 254 -15.51 -30.37 -12.36
C PRO A 254 -16.57 -31.24 -11.68
N VAL A 255 -16.88 -30.95 -10.41
CA VAL A 255 -17.84 -31.75 -9.64
C VAL A 255 -19.21 -31.81 -10.31
N VAL A 256 -19.62 -30.71 -10.96
CA VAL A 256 -20.88 -30.62 -11.73
C VAL A 256 -20.92 -31.52 -12.97
N ARG A 257 -19.77 -32.06 -13.40
CA ARG A 257 -19.65 -33.02 -14.51
C ARG A 257 -19.33 -34.44 -14.04
N ALA A 258 -19.21 -34.66 -12.74
CA ALA A 258 -18.91 -35.98 -12.18
C ALA A 258 -20.18 -36.84 -12.14
N ASP A 259 -20.08 -38.10 -12.59
CA ASP A 259 -21.14 -39.09 -12.42
C ASP A 259 -21.15 -39.63 -10.99
N ALA A 260 -22.25 -40.32 -10.62
CA ALA A 260 -22.42 -40.87 -9.28
C ALA A 260 -21.29 -41.85 -8.89
N ALA A 261 -20.77 -42.60 -9.87
CA ALA A 261 -19.64 -43.48 -9.64
C ALA A 261 -18.40 -42.66 -9.24
N THR A 262 -18.02 -41.64 -10.02
CA THR A 262 -16.87 -40.76 -9.77
C THR A 262 -16.97 -40.05 -8.42
N VAL A 263 -18.15 -39.53 -8.10
CA VAL A 263 -18.45 -38.90 -6.81
C VAL A 263 -18.23 -39.85 -5.64
N ALA A 264 -18.62 -41.12 -5.77
CA ALA A 264 -18.56 -42.09 -4.68
C ALA A 264 -17.14 -42.43 -4.21
N TRP A 265 -16.11 -42.22 -5.03
CA TRP A 265 -14.71 -42.56 -4.69
C TRP A 265 -13.74 -41.36 -4.75
N ALA A 266 -14.23 -40.15 -4.99
CA ALA A 266 -13.39 -38.96 -4.98
C ALA A 266 -12.85 -38.65 -3.58
N ARG A 267 -11.52 -38.67 -3.43
CA ARG A 267 -10.83 -38.47 -2.14
C ARG A 267 -10.35 -37.04 -1.90
N ALA A 268 -10.22 -36.24 -2.96
CA ALA A 268 -9.72 -34.88 -2.91
C ALA A 268 -10.62 -33.92 -3.70
N LEU A 269 -10.88 -32.76 -3.10
CA LEU A 269 -11.59 -31.63 -3.71
C LEU A 269 -10.64 -30.41 -3.73
N LEU A 270 -10.49 -29.77 -4.88
CA LEU A 270 -9.80 -28.49 -5.05
C LEU A 270 -10.83 -27.38 -5.23
N THR A 271 -10.65 -26.28 -4.51
CA THR A 271 -11.47 -25.06 -4.62
C THR A 271 -10.58 -23.84 -4.70
N VAL A 272 -11.00 -22.83 -5.46
CA VAL A 272 -10.34 -21.53 -5.61
C VAL A 272 -11.02 -20.48 -4.75
N ASP A 273 -12.31 -20.21 -4.95
CA ASP A 273 -13.02 -19.16 -4.20
C ASP A 273 -14.54 -19.39 -4.16
N LEU A 274 -15.20 -19.46 -5.33
CA LEU A 274 -16.65 -19.63 -5.45
C LEU A 274 -17.01 -20.59 -6.61
N PRO A 275 -18.06 -21.43 -6.47
CA PRO A 275 -19.05 -21.45 -5.38
C PRO A 275 -18.52 -22.02 -4.06
N ALA A 276 -19.21 -21.68 -2.96
CA ALA A 276 -18.86 -22.16 -1.63
C ALA A 276 -18.92 -23.70 -1.52
N VAL A 277 -17.98 -24.28 -0.78
CA VAL A 277 -17.94 -25.69 -0.40
C VAL A 277 -18.84 -25.89 0.83
N THR A 278 -20.12 -26.15 0.57
CA THR A 278 -21.18 -26.28 1.59
C THR A 278 -21.17 -27.66 2.27
N ALA A 279 -21.88 -27.79 3.39
CA ALA A 279 -22.17 -29.08 4.02
C ALA A 279 -22.79 -30.08 3.05
N ASP A 280 -23.77 -29.66 2.23
CA ASP A 280 -24.45 -30.52 1.26
C ASP A 280 -23.47 -31.06 0.20
N LEU A 281 -22.55 -30.22 -0.30
CA LEU A 281 -21.51 -30.66 -1.23
C LEU A 281 -20.55 -31.64 -0.56
N ILE A 282 -20.14 -31.35 0.67
CA ILE A 282 -19.28 -32.25 1.45
C ILE A 282 -19.98 -33.59 1.59
N ASP A 283 -21.22 -33.63 2.07
CA ASP A 283 -22.01 -34.85 2.30
C ASP A 283 -22.29 -35.64 1.03
N ALA A 284 -22.39 -34.98 -0.13
CA ALA A 284 -22.49 -35.64 -1.43
C ALA A 284 -21.21 -36.38 -1.85
N LEU A 285 -20.06 -36.12 -1.23
CA LEU A 285 -18.77 -36.74 -1.51
C LEU A 285 -18.39 -37.73 -0.38
N PRO A 286 -18.87 -38.99 -0.41
CA PRO A 286 -18.74 -39.92 0.73
C PRO A 286 -17.30 -40.35 1.03
N ALA A 287 -16.42 -40.38 0.01
CA ALA A 287 -15.02 -40.75 0.14
C ALA A 287 -14.06 -39.56 0.33
N LEU A 288 -14.58 -38.34 0.50
CA LEU A 288 -13.76 -37.14 0.63
C LEU A 288 -12.89 -37.20 1.89
N GLU A 289 -11.58 -37.00 1.72
CA GLU A 289 -10.59 -36.99 2.81
C GLU A 289 -9.81 -35.67 2.90
N LEU A 290 -9.77 -34.90 1.79
CA LEU A 290 -9.02 -33.65 1.69
C LEU A 290 -9.76 -32.59 0.87
N VAL A 291 -9.84 -31.38 1.41
CA VAL A 291 -10.16 -30.17 0.66
C VAL A 291 -8.91 -29.30 0.56
N VAL A 292 -8.47 -29.02 -0.66
CA VAL A 292 -7.35 -28.11 -0.96
C VAL A 292 -7.91 -26.79 -1.42
N ALA A 293 -7.74 -25.73 -0.62
CA ALA A 293 -8.08 -24.37 -1.03
C ALA A 293 -6.85 -23.70 -1.65
N SER A 294 -7.01 -23.12 -2.85
CA SER A 294 -5.96 -22.27 -3.42
C SER A 294 -5.99 -20.85 -2.85
N SER A 295 -6.92 -20.52 -1.96
CA SER A 295 -7.09 -19.20 -1.34
C SER A 295 -6.42 -19.08 0.04
N ALA A 296 -6.33 -17.85 0.56
CA ALA A 296 -5.85 -17.59 1.91
C ALA A 296 -6.96 -17.78 2.97
N GLY A 297 -8.11 -17.16 2.74
CA GLY A 297 -9.31 -17.28 3.56
C GLY A 297 -10.02 -18.61 3.32
N LEU A 298 -10.89 -19.00 4.25
CA LEU A 298 -11.61 -20.27 4.24
C LEU A 298 -13.11 -20.07 4.50
N ASP A 299 -13.57 -18.83 4.44
CA ASP A 299 -14.94 -18.39 4.70
C ASP A 299 -15.97 -18.98 3.71
N HIS A 300 -15.51 -19.46 2.55
CA HIS A 300 -16.31 -20.18 1.56
C HIS A 300 -16.35 -21.71 1.78
N ILE A 301 -15.75 -22.24 2.85
CA ILE A 301 -15.73 -23.68 3.16
C ILE A 301 -16.42 -23.92 4.50
N ASP A 302 -17.35 -24.88 4.55
CA ASP A 302 -17.92 -25.34 5.82
C ASP A 302 -16.90 -26.18 6.61
N LEU A 303 -16.04 -25.47 7.35
CA LEU A 303 -15.01 -26.07 8.21
C LEU A 303 -15.63 -26.94 9.32
N ALA A 304 -16.87 -26.66 9.75
CA ALA A 304 -17.53 -27.48 10.74
C ALA A 304 -17.96 -28.83 10.16
N ALA A 305 -18.46 -28.87 8.91
CA ALA A 305 -18.75 -30.09 8.18
C ALA A 305 -17.47 -30.91 7.93
N CYS A 306 -16.39 -30.27 7.49
CA CYS A 306 -15.08 -30.92 7.35
C CYS A 306 -14.64 -31.56 8.68
N ARG A 307 -14.73 -30.83 9.80
CA ARG A 307 -14.35 -31.34 11.13
C ARG A 307 -15.20 -32.55 11.53
N ARG A 308 -16.52 -32.48 11.36
CA ARG A 308 -17.45 -33.58 11.70
C ARG A 308 -17.11 -34.87 10.97
N ARG A 309 -16.61 -34.77 9.74
CA ARG A 309 -16.25 -35.92 8.90
C ARG A 309 -14.78 -36.30 8.93
N GLY A 310 -13.96 -35.62 9.73
CA GLY A 310 -12.51 -35.88 9.79
C GLY A 310 -11.78 -35.53 8.49
N ILE A 311 -12.35 -34.65 7.67
CA ILE A 311 -11.78 -34.20 6.40
C ILE A 311 -10.69 -33.19 6.68
N ARG A 312 -9.51 -33.38 6.10
CA ARG A 312 -8.39 -32.44 6.23
C ARG A 312 -8.62 -31.24 5.30
N VAL A 313 -8.20 -30.06 5.73
CA VAL A 313 -8.29 -28.83 4.91
C VAL A 313 -6.91 -28.19 4.82
N THR A 314 -6.53 -27.74 3.64
CA THR A 314 -5.30 -26.94 3.42
C THR A 314 -5.64 -25.62 2.74
N ASN A 315 -4.74 -24.64 2.89
CA ASN A 315 -4.87 -23.34 2.22
C ASN A 315 -3.54 -22.86 1.63
N ALA A 316 -3.57 -21.78 0.85
CA ALA A 316 -2.38 -21.19 0.22
C ALA A 316 -2.01 -19.80 0.77
N GLY A 317 -2.47 -19.46 1.97
CA GLY A 317 -2.28 -18.11 2.56
C GLY A 317 -0.83 -17.64 2.68
N GLY A 318 0.13 -18.57 2.75
CA GLY A 318 1.56 -18.25 2.74
C GLY A 318 2.04 -17.59 1.45
N ALA A 319 1.53 -18.01 0.28
CA ALA A 319 1.94 -17.50 -1.02
C ALA A 319 1.56 -16.01 -1.21
N TYR A 320 0.44 -15.61 -0.63
CA TYR A 320 -0.19 -14.31 -0.86
C TYR A 320 0.23 -13.20 0.10
N SER A 321 0.90 -13.56 1.20
CA SER A 321 1.06 -12.65 2.34
C SER A 321 1.86 -11.39 2.03
N ALA A 322 2.90 -11.50 1.18
CA ALA A 322 3.73 -10.37 0.80
C ALA A 322 2.98 -9.39 -0.12
N ASP A 323 2.33 -9.92 -1.15
CA ASP A 323 1.66 -9.12 -2.18
C ASP A 323 0.42 -8.41 -1.60
N ALA A 324 -0.33 -9.08 -0.72
CA ALA A 324 -1.42 -8.46 0.03
C ALA A 324 -0.92 -7.27 0.87
N ALA A 325 0.23 -7.43 1.52
CA ALA A 325 0.81 -6.36 2.34
C ALA A 325 1.32 -5.20 1.49
N ASP A 326 1.98 -5.47 0.36
CA ASP A 326 2.42 -4.43 -0.59
C ASP A 326 1.23 -3.65 -1.13
N TYR A 327 0.15 -4.35 -1.48
CA TYR A 327 -1.06 -3.73 -2.01
C TYR A 327 -1.78 -2.89 -0.96
N ALA A 328 -1.89 -3.37 0.29
CA ALA A 328 -2.46 -2.59 1.39
C ALA A 328 -1.70 -1.27 1.63
N VAL A 329 -0.37 -1.31 1.63
CA VAL A 329 0.47 -0.10 1.73
C VAL A 329 0.26 0.81 0.52
N GLY A 330 0.21 0.23 -0.68
CA GLY A 330 -0.14 0.96 -1.90
C GLY A 330 -1.49 1.68 -1.81
N LEU A 331 -2.53 1.02 -1.27
CA LEU A 331 -3.84 1.61 -1.06
C LEU A 331 -3.82 2.72 0.00
N VAL A 332 -3.07 2.57 1.09
CA VAL A 332 -2.88 3.64 2.09
C VAL A 332 -2.29 4.88 1.43
N VAL A 333 -1.20 4.72 0.66
CA VAL A 333 -0.56 5.86 -0.03
C VAL A 333 -1.50 6.43 -1.09
N ALA A 334 -2.15 5.58 -1.89
CA ALA A 334 -3.07 6.01 -2.95
C ALA A 334 -4.26 6.80 -2.41
N ALA A 335 -4.85 6.37 -1.29
CA ALA A 335 -5.98 7.05 -0.65
C ALA A 335 -5.56 8.38 -0.01
N LEU A 336 -4.42 8.42 0.71
CA LEU A 336 -3.95 9.66 1.34
C LEU A 336 -3.46 10.68 0.31
N ARG A 337 -2.84 10.24 -0.79
CA ARG A 337 -2.23 11.09 -1.81
C ARG A 337 -3.11 11.34 -3.03
N GLY A 338 -4.28 10.71 -3.11
CA GLY A 338 -5.21 10.85 -4.23
C GLY A 338 -4.64 10.39 -5.57
N VAL A 339 -3.78 9.34 -5.58
CA VAL A 339 -3.00 8.96 -6.78
C VAL A 339 -3.88 8.73 -8.01
N PRO A 340 -4.96 7.92 -7.97
CA PRO A 340 -5.80 7.70 -9.15
C PRO A 340 -6.53 8.98 -9.60
N ALA A 341 -7.02 9.78 -8.66
CA ALA A 341 -7.72 11.03 -8.96
C ALA A 341 -6.79 12.07 -9.59
N ALA A 342 -5.55 12.18 -9.10
CA ALA A 342 -4.51 13.03 -9.67
C ALA A 342 -4.07 12.56 -11.08
N ASP A 343 -3.89 11.25 -11.30
CA ASP A 343 -3.61 10.69 -12.64
C ASP A 343 -4.75 11.03 -13.62
N ALA A 344 -6.01 10.82 -13.21
CA ALA A 344 -7.18 11.17 -14.01
C ALA A 344 -7.27 12.69 -14.29
N TYR A 345 -6.91 13.54 -13.32
CA TYR A 345 -6.88 15.00 -13.47
C TYR A 345 -5.88 15.45 -14.54
N VAL A 346 -4.69 14.87 -14.56
CA VAL A 346 -3.69 15.18 -15.60
C VAL A 346 -4.15 14.67 -16.97
N ARG A 347 -4.64 13.42 -17.04
CA ARG A 347 -5.10 12.82 -18.32
C ARG A 347 -6.24 13.57 -18.98
N ARG A 348 -7.14 14.18 -18.19
CA ARG A 348 -8.26 15.00 -18.70
C ARG A 348 -7.87 16.45 -19.02
N GLY A 349 -6.58 16.78 -18.97
CA GLY A 349 -6.08 18.14 -19.22
C GLY A 349 -6.36 19.14 -18.10
N GLY A 350 -6.82 18.66 -16.93
CA GLY A 350 -7.22 19.50 -15.80
C GLY A 350 -6.08 20.38 -15.30
N TRP A 351 -4.84 19.89 -15.28
CA TRP A 351 -3.69 20.68 -14.83
C TRP A 351 -3.44 21.91 -15.70
N VAL A 352 -3.52 21.75 -17.03
CA VAL A 352 -3.35 22.86 -17.97
C VAL A 352 -4.53 23.83 -17.90
N ALA A 353 -5.76 23.30 -17.77
CA ALA A 353 -6.99 24.10 -17.82
C ALA A 353 -7.31 24.83 -16.51
N ASN A 354 -7.06 24.20 -15.36
CA ASN A 354 -7.55 24.62 -14.06
C ASN A 354 -6.43 24.87 -13.03
N GLY A 355 -5.17 24.59 -13.37
CA GLY A 355 -4.03 24.79 -12.48
C GLY A 355 -3.74 23.59 -11.57
N GLU A 356 -3.05 23.83 -10.45
CA GLU A 356 -2.58 22.79 -9.54
C GLU A 356 -3.73 21.94 -8.96
N TYR A 357 -3.47 20.65 -8.77
CA TYR A 357 -4.42 19.75 -8.09
C TYR A 357 -4.47 20.08 -6.58
N PRO A 358 -5.62 19.90 -5.89
CA PRO A 358 -5.73 20.19 -4.46
C PRO A 358 -4.70 19.46 -3.59
N LEU A 359 -4.41 20.06 -2.42
CA LEU A 359 -3.49 19.48 -1.44
C LEU A 359 -4.00 18.12 -0.96
N ALA A 360 -3.06 17.18 -0.82
CA ALA A 360 -3.32 15.83 -0.32
C ALA A 360 -2.67 15.61 1.06
N ASN A 361 -2.84 14.41 1.62
CA ASN A 361 -2.38 14.09 2.96
C ASN A 361 -1.00 13.43 2.98
N LYS A 362 -0.15 13.87 3.90
CA LYS A 362 1.12 13.20 4.22
C LYS A 362 0.87 11.78 4.76
N VAL A 363 1.75 10.84 4.41
CA VAL A 363 1.75 9.46 4.91
C VAL A 363 2.59 9.37 6.18
N SER A 364 3.87 9.76 6.11
CA SER A 364 4.78 9.74 7.25
C SER A 364 4.21 10.45 8.49
N GLY A 365 4.34 9.80 9.65
CA GLY A 365 3.85 10.30 10.93
C GLY A 365 2.36 10.07 11.22
N LYS A 366 1.56 9.59 10.25
CA LYS A 366 0.17 9.16 10.49
C LYS A 366 0.14 7.97 11.45
N ARG A 367 -0.79 7.97 12.40
CA ARG A 367 -1.06 6.83 13.29
C ARG A 367 -1.80 5.75 12.52
N VAL A 368 -1.26 4.54 12.49
CA VAL A 368 -1.84 3.41 11.75
C VAL A 368 -2.34 2.35 12.71
N GLY A 369 -3.64 2.08 12.67
CA GLY A 369 -4.26 0.95 13.34
C GLY A 369 -4.43 -0.24 12.40
N ILE A 370 -3.96 -1.42 12.80
CA ILE A 370 -4.11 -2.65 12.02
C ILE A 370 -5.07 -3.62 12.72
N VAL A 371 -6.16 -3.97 12.06
CA VAL A 371 -7.09 -5.01 12.52
C VAL A 371 -6.64 -6.36 11.96
N GLY A 372 -6.11 -7.19 12.85
CA GLY A 372 -5.53 -8.50 12.53
C GLY A 372 -4.02 -8.45 12.31
N LEU A 373 -3.24 -8.67 13.37
CA LEU A 373 -1.78 -8.75 13.29
C LEU A 373 -1.30 -10.18 12.97
N GLY A 374 -1.80 -10.72 11.85
CA GLY A 374 -1.41 -12.02 11.29
C GLY A 374 -0.19 -11.92 10.38
N ARG A 375 -0.07 -12.86 9.41
CA ARG A 375 1.01 -12.84 8.40
C ARG A 375 1.00 -11.54 7.58
N ILE A 376 -0.17 -11.17 7.03
CA ILE A 376 -0.35 -9.95 6.23
C ILE A 376 -0.19 -8.71 7.12
N GLY A 377 -0.95 -8.61 8.21
CA GLY A 377 -0.90 -7.44 9.10
C GLY A 377 0.49 -7.13 9.66
N SER A 378 1.30 -8.15 9.99
CA SER A 378 2.69 -7.94 10.45
C SER A 378 3.59 -7.37 9.35
N LEU A 379 3.38 -7.80 8.10
CA LEU A 379 4.10 -7.31 6.94
C LEU A 379 3.70 -5.88 6.56
N VAL A 380 2.41 -5.52 6.71
CA VAL A 380 1.90 -4.15 6.59
C VAL A 380 2.50 -3.26 7.67
N ALA A 381 2.45 -3.70 8.93
CA ALA A 381 3.00 -2.97 10.07
C ALA A 381 4.48 -2.62 9.86
N ARG A 382 5.29 -3.61 9.46
CA ARG A 382 6.73 -3.41 9.21
C ARG A 382 6.99 -2.39 8.11
N ARG A 383 6.19 -2.39 7.05
CA ARG A 383 6.34 -1.45 5.93
C ARG A 383 5.95 -0.04 6.35
N LEU A 384 4.79 0.14 6.97
CA LEU A 384 4.33 1.46 7.39
C LEU A 384 5.19 2.05 8.52
N ALA A 385 5.76 1.23 9.40
CA ALA A 385 6.76 1.68 10.35
C ALA A 385 8.00 2.28 9.66
N ALA A 386 8.39 1.78 8.48
CA ALA A 386 9.51 2.33 7.70
C ALA A 386 9.17 3.67 7.02
N PHE A 387 7.89 4.01 6.86
CA PHE A 387 7.42 5.35 6.52
C PHE A 387 7.39 6.27 7.78
N GLY A 388 7.91 5.83 8.93
CA GLY A 388 7.84 6.63 10.16
C GLY A 388 6.44 6.75 10.76
N CYS A 389 5.52 5.84 10.42
CA CYS A 389 4.18 5.82 11.02
C CYS A 389 4.18 5.09 12.38
N PRO A 390 3.63 5.67 13.45
CA PRO A 390 3.34 4.93 14.68
C PRO A 390 2.28 3.86 14.41
N VAL A 391 2.60 2.60 14.71
CA VAL A 391 1.70 1.46 14.46
C VAL A 391 1.11 0.90 15.76
N ALA A 392 -0.20 0.72 15.75
CA ALA A 392 -0.96 0.00 16.75
C ALA A 392 -1.80 -1.10 16.10
N TYR A 393 -2.32 -2.05 16.89
CA TYR A 393 -3.12 -3.14 16.36
C TYR A 393 -4.21 -3.62 17.30
N HIS A 394 -5.20 -4.27 16.69
CA HIS A 394 -6.18 -5.09 17.37
C HIS A 394 -6.09 -6.54 16.87
N SER A 395 -6.29 -7.49 17.77
CA SER A 395 -6.40 -8.93 17.51
C SER A 395 -7.17 -9.58 18.67
N ARG A 396 -7.63 -10.82 18.48
CA ARG A 396 -8.34 -11.58 19.53
C ARG A 396 -7.58 -11.63 20.86
N SER A 397 -6.25 -11.72 20.79
CA SER A 397 -5.36 -11.64 21.94
C SER A 397 -4.11 -10.83 21.58
N PRO A 398 -3.47 -10.19 22.58
CA PRO A 398 -2.19 -9.53 22.37
C PRO A 398 -1.14 -10.54 21.88
N LYS A 399 -0.27 -10.09 20.99
CA LYS A 399 0.89 -10.83 20.47
C LYS A 399 2.10 -10.54 21.35
N PRO A 400 2.59 -11.49 22.17
CA PRO A 400 3.62 -11.23 23.17
C PRO A 400 4.93 -10.67 22.60
N SER A 401 5.28 -11.03 21.36
CA SER A 401 6.50 -10.59 20.67
C SER A 401 6.30 -9.38 19.76
N SER A 402 5.12 -8.79 19.71
CA SER A 402 4.88 -7.63 18.86
C SER A 402 5.38 -6.35 19.55
N PRO A 403 6.17 -5.51 18.84
CA PRO A 403 6.59 -4.21 19.37
C PRO A 403 5.48 -3.15 19.30
N TYR A 404 4.33 -3.47 18.69
CA TYR A 404 3.27 -2.50 18.43
C TYR A 404 2.29 -2.43 19.59
N LYS A 405 1.64 -1.27 19.77
CA LYS A 405 0.66 -1.06 20.83
C LYS A 405 -0.61 -1.88 20.55
N PHE A 406 -1.03 -2.69 21.53
CA PHE A 406 -2.27 -3.47 21.45
C PHE A 406 -3.49 -2.68 21.94
N PHE A 407 -4.61 -2.83 21.23
CA PHE A 407 -5.92 -2.35 21.64
C PHE A 407 -6.93 -3.49 21.81
N PRO A 408 -7.74 -3.49 22.89
CA PRO A 408 -8.69 -4.56 23.16
C PRO A 408 -9.93 -4.53 22.24
N THR A 409 -10.24 -3.40 21.60
CA THR A 409 -11.39 -3.26 20.70
C THR A 409 -11.00 -2.48 19.43
N VAL A 410 -11.68 -2.77 18.31
CA VAL A 410 -11.46 -2.04 17.04
C VAL A 410 -11.86 -0.58 17.17
N ARG A 411 -12.93 -0.26 17.88
CA ARG A 411 -13.34 1.13 18.11
C ARG A 411 -12.27 1.94 18.85
N ALA A 412 -11.65 1.38 19.89
CA ALA A 412 -10.57 2.06 20.62
C ALA A 412 -9.31 2.22 19.75
N LEU A 413 -9.01 1.25 18.90
CA LEU A 413 -7.95 1.36 17.90
C LEU A 413 -8.25 2.49 16.90
N ALA A 414 -9.47 2.53 16.35
CA ALA A 414 -9.89 3.55 15.39
C ALA A 414 -9.78 4.97 15.96
N ALA A 415 -10.20 5.18 17.21
CA ALA A 415 -10.03 6.45 17.91
C ALA A 415 -8.56 6.89 18.07
N ASP A 416 -7.62 5.95 18.10
CA ASP A 416 -6.18 6.22 18.16
C ASP A 416 -5.48 6.20 16.79
N SER A 417 -6.24 6.15 15.68
CA SER A 417 -5.71 5.97 14.34
C SER A 417 -6.13 7.10 13.41
N ASP A 418 -5.24 7.46 12.48
CA ASP A 418 -5.58 8.29 11.32
C ASP A 418 -5.83 7.39 10.09
N VAL A 419 -5.29 6.17 10.10
CA VAL A 419 -5.51 5.14 9.07
C VAL A 419 -5.84 3.82 9.75
N LEU A 420 -6.94 3.17 9.36
CA LEU A 420 -7.34 1.86 9.85
C LEU A 420 -7.22 0.83 8.71
N VAL A 421 -6.35 -0.18 8.87
CA VAL A 421 -6.11 -1.23 7.86
C VAL A 421 -6.70 -2.56 8.32
N LEU A 422 -7.56 -3.16 7.51
CA LEU A 422 -8.19 -4.45 7.75
C LEU A 422 -7.45 -5.55 7.00
N SER A 423 -6.95 -6.54 7.75
CA SER A 423 -6.24 -7.72 7.21
C SER A 423 -6.52 -8.99 8.01
N CYS A 424 -7.66 -9.02 8.70
CA CYS A 424 -8.12 -10.18 9.49
C CYS A 424 -9.05 -11.10 8.67
N ALA A 425 -9.25 -12.32 9.16
CA ALA A 425 -10.19 -13.25 8.55
C ALA A 425 -11.64 -12.83 8.84
N LEU A 426 -12.53 -13.10 7.90
CA LEU A 426 -13.97 -12.98 8.11
C LEU A 426 -14.47 -14.20 8.88
N THR A 427 -15.11 -13.95 10.02
CA THR A 427 -15.82 -14.91 10.86
C THR A 427 -17.13 -14.29 11.30
N GLU A 428 -17.98 -15.05 11.99
CA GLU A 428 -19.20 -14.48 12.61
C GLU A 428 -18.87 -13.33 13.58
N GLU A 429 -17.77 -13.43 14.33
CA GLU A 429 -17.36 -12.39 15.29
C GLU A 429 -16.72 -11.15 14.63
N THR A 430 -16.16 -11.27 13.42
CA THR A 430 -15.54 -10.14 12.71
C THR A 430 -16.43 -9.54 11.63
N ARG A 431 -17.59 -10.16 11.36
CA ARG A 431 -18.59 -9.64 10.42
C ARG A 431 -19.09 -8.27 10.88
N HIS A 432 -19.01 -7.29 9.98
CA HIS A 432 -19.38 -5.89 10.21
C HIS A 432 -18.75 -5.28 11.48
N MET A 433 -17.57 -5.79 11.89
CA MET A 433 -16.89 -5.26 13.07
C MET A 433 -16.47 -3.80 12.89
N VAL A 434 -16.33 -3.34 11.65
CA VAL A 434 -16.22 -1.93 11.28
C VAL A 434 -17.60 -1.43 10.87
N ASN A 435 -18.38 -1.03 11.87
CA ASN A 435 -19.69 -0.40 11.72
C ASN A 435 -19.58 1.13 11.81
N ARG A 436 -20.73 1.83 11.79
CA ARG A 436 -20.79 3.30 11.93
C ARG A 436 -20.03 3.82 13.15
N GLU A 437 -20.16 3.19 14.33
CA GLU A 437 -19.46 3.68 15.54
C GLU A 437 -17.93 3.64 15.41
N VAL A 438 -17.40 2.63 14.70
CA VAL A 438 -15.97 2.54 14.42
C VAL A 438 -15.53 3.61 13.42
N MET A 439 -16.34 3.87 12.40
CA MET A 439 -16.07 4.93 11.41
C MET A 439 -16.14 6.33 12.04
N GLU A 440 -17.10 6.58 12.92
CA GLU A 440 -17.18 7.82 13.70
C GLU A 440 -15.98 7.97 14.64
N ALA A 441 -15.51 6.87 15.24
CA ALA A 441 -14.29 6.88 16.05
C ALA A 441 -13.03 7.16 15.22
N LEU A 442 -12.96 6.66 13.98
CA LEU A 442 -11.88 6.95 13.04
C LEU A 442 -11.89 8.43 12.61
N GLY A 443 -13.08 8.99 12.40
CA GLY A 443 -13.31 10.43 12.25
C GLY A 443 -13.03 10.99 10.85
N LYS A 444 -13.39 12.27 10.66
CA LYS A 444 -13.47 12.96 9.36
C LYS A 444 -12.16 13.05 8.58
N ASP A 445 -11.02 12.94 9.25
CA ASP A 445 -9.69 12.99 8.63
C ASP A 445 -9.10 11.58 8.46
N GLY A 446 -9.83 10.55 8.91
CA GLY A 446 -9.39 9.18 8.94
C GLY A 446 -9.65 8.42 7.64
N VAL A 447 -8.79 7.45 7.34
CA VAL A 447 -8.86 6.63 6.11
C VAL A 447 -9.01 5.15 6.46
N LEU A 448 -9.99 4.49 5.87
CA LEU A 448 -10.19 3.04 5.98
C LEU A 448 -9.54 2.31 4.80
N VAL A 449 -8.73 1.29 5.05
CA VAL A 449 -8.19 0.40 4.00
C VAL A 449 -8.58 -1.03 4.25
N ASN A 450 -9.18 -1.70 3.27
CA ASN A 450 -9.60 -3.11 3.39
C ASN A 450 -9.00 -3.98 2.29
N VAL A 451 -8.16 -4.93 2.69
CA VAL A 451 -7.60 -6.00 1.83
C VAL A 451 -7.94 -7.40 2.36
N GLY A 452 -8.93 -7.48 3.27
CA GLY A 452 -9.38 -8.74 3.87
C GLY A 452 -10.58 -9.30 3.14
N ARG A 453 -11.77 -8.95 3.62
CA ARG A 453 -13.08 -9.31 3.06
C ARG A 453 -14.03 -8.12 3.20
N GLY A 454 -14.95 -7.94 2.25
CA GLY A 454 -15.92 -6.86 2.30
C GLY A 454 -16.80 -6.92 3.55
N GLY A 455 -17.29 -8.11 3.90
CA GLY A 455 -18.14 -8.35 5.07
C GLY A 455 -17.50 -8.05 6.44
N LEU A 456 -16.25 -7.56 6.51
CA LEU A 456 -15.68 -6.98 7.73
C LEU A 456 -16.24 -5.58 8.03
N VAL A 457 -16.77 -4.91 7.01
CA VAL A 457 -17.30 -3.55 7.06
C VAL A 457 -18.80 -3.58 6.81
N ASP A 458 -19.57 -2.79 7.56
CA ASP A 458 -20.95 -2.49 7.20
C ASP A 458 -20.95 -1.57 5.97
N GLU A 459 -20.99 -2.15 4.77
CA GLU A 459 -20.80 -1.45 3.49
C GLU A 459 -21.86 -0.35 3.22
N PRO A 460 -23.16 -0.56 3.49
CA PRO A 460 -24.14 0.52 3.42
C PRO A 460 -23.79 1.72 4.32
N GLU A 461 -23.32 1.49 5.54
CA GLU A 461 -22.88 2.57 6.43
C GLU A 461 -21.57 3.20 5.97
N LEU A 462 -20.65 2.44 5.38
CA LEU A 462 -19.42 2.97 4.79
C LEU A 462 -19.73 3.99 3.69
N VAL A 463 -20.62 3.63 2.77
CA VAL A 463 -21.05 4.52 1.68
C VAL A 463 -21.68 5.80 2.23
N ARG A 464 -22.51 5.70 3.29
CA ARG A 464 -23.09 6.87 3.96
C ARG A 464 -22.03 7.74 4.62
N CYS A 465 -21.14 7.13 5.40
CA CYS A 465 -20.07 7.85 6.12
C CYS A 465 -19.12 8.59 5.18
N LEU A 466 -18.76 7.99 4.04
CA LEU A 466 -17.93 8.64 3.02
C LEU A 466 -18.63 9.84 2.37
N ARG A 467 -19.93 9.69 2.08
CA ARG A 467 -20.76 10.74 1.45
C ARG A 467 -21.00 11.91 2.39
N GLU A 468 -21.22 11.63 3.67
CA GLU A 468 -21.46 12.61 4.73
C GLU A 468 -20.18 13.25 5.27
N GLY A 469 -19.00 12.74 4.88
CA GLY A 469 -17.71 13.20 5.39
C GLY A 469 -17.43 12.81 6.84
N VAL A 470 -18.09 11.75 7.34
CA VAL A 470 -17.80 11.15 8.66
C VAL A 470 -16.39 10.55 8.69
N ILE A 471 -15.94 10.00 7.55
CA ILE A 471 -14.54 9.63 7.32
C ILE A 471 -14.00 10.30 6.07
N GLY A 472 -12.68 10.53 6.05
CA GLY A 472 -12.03 11.31 5.00
C GLY A 472 -11.90 10.56 3.68
N GLY A 473 -11.75 9.24 3.73
CA GLY A 473 -11.67 8.42 2.51
C GLY A 473 -11.51 6.93 2.77
N ALA A 474 -11.43 6.15 1.69
CA ALA A 474 -11.23 4.70 1.75
C ALA A 474 -10.38 4.14 0.60
N GLY A 475 -9.61 3.09 0.88
CA GLY A 475 -8.94 2.25 -0.12
C GLY A 475 -9.49 0.82 -0.04
N LEU A 476 -10.26 0.40 -1.04
CA LEU A 476 -11.03 -0.84 -1.01
C LEU A 476 -10.54 -1.81 -2.09
N ASP A 477 -10.07 -2.98 -1.68
CA ASP A 477 -9.83 -4.11 -2.59
C ASP A 477 -11.02 -5.08 -2.64
N VAL A 478 -11.89 -5.06 -1.63
CA VAL A 478 -12.92 -6.08 -1.41
C VAL A 478 -14.27 -5.43 -1.05
N TYR A 479 -15.37 -6.12 -1.37
CA TYR A 479 -16.76 -5.64 -1.22
C TYR A 479 -17.67 -6.75 -0.67
N ASP A 480 -18.83 -6.40 -0.12
CA ASP A 480 -19.70 -7.40 0.54
C ASP A 480 -20.33 -8.39 -0.47
N LYS A 481 -20.60 -7.93 -1.70
CA LYS A 481 -21.25 -8.71 -2.76
C LYS A 481 -20.48 -8.70 -4.07
N GLU A 482 -19.22 -9.10 -4.03
CA GLU A 482 -18.37 -9.13 -5.23
C GLU A 482 -18.95 -10.00 -6.35
N PRO A 483 -18.89 -9.57 -7.63
CA PRO A 483 -18.23 -8.37 -8.15
C PRO A 483 -19.09 -7.09 -8.14
N ASP A 484 -20.26 -7.11 -7.49
CA ASP A 484 -21.15 -5.95 -7.40
C ASP A 484 -20.62 -4.93 -6.38
N VAL A 485 -20.25 -3.75 -6.89
CA VAL A 485 -19.76 -2.62 -6.08
C VAL A 485 -20.85 -1.55 -5.99
N PRO A 486 -21.11 -0.94 -4.81
CA PRO A 486 -22.06 0.16 -4.68
C PRO A 486 -21.75 1.30 -5.66
N THR A 487 -22.72 1.64 -6.50
CA THR A 487 -22.53 2.58 -7.62
C THR A 487 -22.18 3.98 -7.14
N GLU A 488 -22.59 4.36 -5.92
CA GLU A 488 -22.25 5.67 -5.36
C GLU A 488 -20.75 5.85 -5.13
N LEU A 489 -20.00 4.76 -4.89
CA LEU A 489 -18.54 4.83 -4.74
C LEU A 489 -17.86 5.27 -6.04
N PHE A 490 -18.46 5.01 -7.21
CA PHE A 490 -17.86 5.34 -8.51
C PHE A 490 -17.81 6.85 -8.78
N ALA A 491 -18.64 7.65 -8.09
CA ALA A 491 -18.62 9.11 -8.21
C ALA A 491 -17.72 9.79 -7.16
N MET A 492 -17.26 9.06 -6.15
CA MET A 492 -16.48 9.61 -5.05
C MET A 492 -14.99 9.73 -5.42
N GLU A 493 -14.41 10.92 -5.28
CA GLU A 493 -12.97 11.16 -5.48
C GLU A 493 -12.12 10.78 -4.25
N ASN A 494 -12.74 10.67 -3.07
CA ASN A 494 -12.08 10.29 -1.82
C ASN A 494 -12.00 8.76 -1.59
N VAL A 495 -12.26 7.96 -2.64
CA VAL A 495 -12.13 6.51 -2.58
C VAL A 495 -11.21 5.98 -3.68
N VAL A 496 -10.42 4.97 -3.35
CA VAL A 496 -9.65 4.16 -4.30
C VAL A 496 -10.27 2.78 -4.34
N LEU A 497 -10.66 2.33 -5.54
CA LEU A 497 -11.38 1.09 -5.76
C LEU A 497 -10.50 0.09 -6.51
N SER A 498 -10.50 -1.15 -6.05
CA SER A 498 -9.83 -2.27 -6.73
C SER A 498 -10.70 -3.52 -6.78
N ASP A 499 -10.43 -4.41 -7.72
CA ASP A 499 -11.26 -5.56 -8.10
C ASP A 499 -10.81 -6.88 -7.44
N HIS A 500 -10.57 -6.86 -6.13
CA HIS A 500 -10.07 -7.99 -5.32
C HIS A 500 -8.82 -8.64 -5.90
N ARG A 501 -7.79 -7.80 -6.06
CA ARG A 501 -6.59 -8.12 -6.81
C ARG A 501 -5.31 -8.06 -5.99
N ALA A 502 -5.38 -7.78 -4.69
CA ALA A 502 -4.21 -7.52 -3.86
C ALA A 502 -3.10 -8.56 -4.04
N VAL A 503 -3.48 -9.82 -4.28
CA VAL A 503 -2.59 -10.99 -4.38
C VAL A 503 -2.40 -11.53 -5.80
N ILE A 504 -2.98 -10.87 -6.80
CA ILE A 504 -3.03 -11.36 -8.18
C ILE A 504 -1.76 -10.92 -8.93
N THR A 505 -0.71 -11.76 -8.81
CA THR A 505 0.59 -11.65 -9.50
C THR A 505 1.05 -12.99 -10.04
N PRO A 506 1.88 -13.03 -11.10
CA PRO A 506 2.50 -14.27 -11.54
C PRO A 506 3.21 -15.04 -10.41
N GLU A 507 3.92 -14.33 -9.53
CA GLU A 507 4.68 -14.92 -8.43
C GLU A 507 3.79 -15.51 -7.34
N SER A 508 2.70 -14.83 -6.96
CA SER A 508 1.74 -15.34 -5.98
C SER A 508 0.94 -16.52 -6.54
N ILE A 509 0.56 -16.46 -7.82
CA ILE A 509 -0.12 -17.56 -8.51
C ILE A 509 0.82 -18.78 -8.61
N GLY A 510 2.09 -18.59 -8.98
CA GLY A 510 3.09 -19.65 -8.97
C GLY A 510 3.29 -20.26 -7.57
N GLY A 511 3.45 -19.43 -6.54
CA GLY A 511 3.59 -19.91 -5.16
C GLY A 511 2.33 -20.64 -4.64
N ALA A 512 1.15 -20.24 -5.08
CA ALA A 512 -0.10 -20.95 -4.74
C ALA A 512 -0.17 -22.31 -5.46
N LEU A 513 0.25 -22.38 -6.73
CA LEU A 513 0.38 -23.63 -7.46
C LEU A 513 1.33 -24.60 -6.74
N ASP A 514 2.51 -24.14 -6.31
CA ASP A 514 3.47 -24.95 -5.55
C ASP A 514 2.84 -25.56 -4.28
N ILE A 515 2.07 -24.76 -3.53
CA ILE A 515 1.39 -25.21 -2.31
C ILE A 515 0.26 -26.20 -2.63
N VAL A 516 -0.55 -25.92 -3.65
CA VAL A 516 -1.66 -26.79 -4.08
C VAL A 516 -1.12 -28.13 -4.56
N SER A 517 -0.18 -28.11 -5.51
CA SER A 517 0.51 -29.30 -6.04
C SER A 517 1.17 -30.09 -4.93
N GLY A 518 1.90 -29.45 -4.03
CA GLY A 518 2.60 -30.11 -2.94
C GLY A 518 1.68 -30.76 -1.91
N ASN A 519 0.53 -30.14 -1.57
CA ASN A 519 -0.46 -30.76 -0.68
C ASN A 519 -1.14 -31.98 -1.34
N LEU A 520 -1.50 -31.89 -2.62
CA LEU A 520 -2.07 -33.02 -3.36
C LEU A 520 -1.06 -34.17 -3.45
N GLU A 521 0.21 -33.87 -3.76
CA GLU A 521 1.27 -34.87 -3.84
C GLU A 521 1.48 -35.55 -2.49
N ALA A 522 1.59 -34.76 -1.41
CA ALA A 522 1.72 -35.29 -0.06
C ALA A 522 0.54 -36.18 0.32
N PHE A 523 -0.68 -35.77 0.00
CA PHE A 523 -1.89 -36.53 0.28
C PHE A 523 -1.91 -37.90 -0.41
N PHE A 524 -1.70 -37.93 -1.74
CA PHE A 524 -1.72 -39.18 -2.49
C PHE A 524 -0.52 -40.09 -2.18
N ALA A 525 0.59 -39.51 -1.71
CA ALA A 525 1.76 -40.26 -1.24
C ALA A 525 1.68 -40.69 0.24
N GLY A 526 0.61 -40.35 0.98
CA GLY A 526 0.49 -40.66 2.41
C GLY A 526 1.47 -39.91 3.31
N LYS A 527 1.98 -38.76 2.87
CA LYS A 527 2.91 -37.89 3.61
C LYS A 527 2.17 -36.79 4.38
N ALA A 528 2.91 -36.10 5.25
CA ALA A 528 2.41 -34.91 5.95
C ALA A 528 2.09 -33.78 4.95
N LEU A 529 0.94 -33.12 5.15
CA LEU A 529 0.51 -31.97 4.34
C LEU A 529 1.41 -30.75 4.60
N LEU A 530 1.56 -29.90 3.60
CA LEU A 530 2.44 -28.73 3.65
C LEU A 530 1.81 -27.58 4.43
N SER A 531 0.51 -27.36 4.25
CA SER A 531 -0.23 -26.24 4.85
C SER A 531 -1.57 -26.67 5.46
N PRO A 532 -1.59 -27.66 6.37
CA PRO A 532 -2.81 -28.08 7.03
C PRO A 532 -3.38 -26.96 7.90
N VAL A 533 -4.70 -26.82 7.88
CA VAL A 533 -5.46 -25.92 8.74
C VAL A 533 -5.94 -26.71 9.95
N THR A 534 -5.77 -26.14 11.14
CA THR A 534 -6.38 -26.70 12.35
C THR A 534 -7.87 -26.39 12.31
N LEU A 535 -8.68 -27.45 12.19
CA LEU A 535 -10.13 -27.36 12.25
C LEU A 535 -10.58 -27.25 13.70
#